data_AF-A0A165ARP2-F1
#
_entry.id   AF-A0A165ARP2-F1
#
_cell.length_a   1.000
_cell.length_b   1.000
_cell.length_c   1.000
_cell.angle_alpha   90.00
_cell.angle_beta   90.00
_cell.angle_gamma   90.00
#
_symmetry.space_group_name_H-M   'P 1'
#
loop_
_entity.id
_entity.type
_entity.pdbx_description
1 polymer ?
#
loop_
_entity_poly.entity_id
_entity_poly.type
_entity_poly.pdbx_seq_one_letter_code
_entity_poly.pdbx_strand_id
1 'polypeptide(L)'
;GVLQPYRELGWWQRMYRLSPFTYLIEGMVGQAMGNTPIRCSSTELVSLNLPSGQTCSDYGGYITNRDATSGCEYCEFTTADEFLETSFNICYKNHWRDFGLFIAYIGFNVWCIYMLTYMFRIRSGSMIGSADGWLKTRIAKRK
;
A
#
# COMPACT_ATOMS: atom_id res chain seq x y z
N GLY A 1 4.45 -2.92 -1.40
CA GLY A 1 3.11 -2.62 -0.89
C GLY A 1 2.02 -3.26 -1.71
N VAL A 2 2.05 -3.14 -3.05
CA VAL A 2 1.04 -3.77 -3.93
C VAL A 2 1.60 -4.97 -4.70
N LEU A 3 2.88 -4.90 -5.11
CA LEU A 3 3.60 -5.99 -5.80
C LEU A 3 4.50 -6.81 -4.86
N GLN A 4 4.82 -6.25 -3.69
CA GLN A 4 5.67 -6.86 -2.66
C GLN A 4 4.95 -6.71 -1.31
N PRO A 5 4.89 -7.75 -0.46
CA PRO A 5 4.20 -7.70 0.83
C PRO A 5 4.73 -6.58 1.72
N TYR A 6 3.85 -5.91 2.47
CA TYR A 6 4.21 -4.74 3.28
C TYR A 6 5.29 -5.06 4.34
N ARG A 7 5.32 -6.29 4.86
CA ARG A 7 6.32 -6.75 5.83
C ARG A 7 7.75 -6.74 5.28
N GLU A 8 7.93 -6.94 3.98
CA GLU A 8 9.25 -7.05 3.35
C GLU A 8 9.82 -5.69 2.90
N LEU A 9 9.09 -4.58 3.11
CA LEU A 9 9.48 -3.28 2.55
C LEU A 9 10.57 -2.54 3.33
N GLY A 10 10.90 -2.92 4.57
CA GLY A 10 11.93 -2.26 5.39
C GLY A 10 11.80 -0.72 5.40
N TRP A 11 12.84 0.00 5.00
CA TRP A 11 12.84 1.49 4.89
C TRP A 11 11.75 2.04 3.95
N TRP A 12 11.40 1.30 2.89
CA TRP A 12 10.43 1.75 1.89
C TRP A 12 8.99 1.83 2.41
N GLN A 13 8.74 1.33 3.62
CA GLN A 13 7.46 1.52 4.32
C GLN A 13 7.12 3.00 4.52
N ARG A 14 8.11 3.89 4.67
CA ARG A 14 7.85 5.34 4.71
C ARG A 14 7.35 5.87 3.37
N MET A 15 7.94 5.40 2.27
CA MET A 15 7.55 5.82 0.93
C MET A 15 6.18 5.28 0.53
N TYR A 16 5.82 4.09 1.02
CA TYR A 16 4.47 3.53 0.86
C TYR A 16 3.38 4.51 1.33
N ARG A 17 3.59 5.19 2.47
CA ARG A 17 2.63 6.16 3.03
C ARG A 17 2.61 7.51 2.30
N LEU A 18 3.67 7.84 1.56
CA LEU A 18 3.75 9.09 0.79
C LEU A 18 3.23 8.96 -0.64
N SER A 19 3.14 7.73 -1.15
CA SER A 19 2.70 7.48 -2.51
C SER A 19 1.18 7.59 -2.64
N PRO A 20 0.64 8.46 -3.52
CA PRO A 20 -0.80 8.55 -3.77
C PRO A 20 -1.37 7.26 -4.36
N PHE A 21 -0.55 6.47 -5.05
CA PHE A 21 -0.95 5.21 -5.67
C PHE A 21 -1.35 4.16 -4.63
N THR A 22 -0.73 4.19 -3.46
CA THR A 22 -1.08 3.30 -2.35
C THR A 22 -2.55 3.47 -1.95
N TYR A 23 -2.98 4.72 -1.74
CA TYR A 23 -4.36 5.06 -1.34
C TYR A 23 -5.38 4.73 -2.44
N LEU A 24 -5.00 4.92 -3.71
CA LEU A 24 -5.84 4.53 -4.85
C LEU A 24 -6.07 3.02 -4.87
N ILE A 25 -5.00 2.23 -4.72
CA ILE A 25 -5.10 0.77 -4.74
C ILE A 25 -5.83 0.24 -3.49
N GLU A 26 -5.56 0.79 -2.30
CA GLU A 26 -6.29 0.45 -1.06
C GLU A 26 -7.80 0.64 -1.25
N GLY A 27 -8.22 1.77 -1.82
CA GLY A 27 -9.63 2.04 -2.13
C GLY A 27 -10.23 1.13 -3.20
N MET A 28 -9.53 0.92 -4.33
CA MET A 28 -10.03 0.09 -5.43
C MET A 28 -10.11 -1.39 -5.07
N VAL A 29 -9.01 -1.94 -4.53
CA VAL A 29 -8.88 -3.37 -4.21
C VAL A 29 -9.71 -3.73 -2.99
N GLY A 30 -9.72 -2.87 -1.97
CA GLY A 30 -10.61 -3.03 -0.83
C GLY A 30 -12.08 -3.07 -1.24
N GLN A 31 -12.50 -2.23 -2.20
CA GLN A 31 -13.88 -2.24 -2.68
C GLN A 31 -14.22 -3.43 -3.57
N ALA A 32 -13.26 -3.88 -4.40
CA ALA A 32 -13.46 -4.95 -5.36
C ALA A 32 -13.48 -6.35 -4.72
N MET A 33 -12.64 -6.59 -3.71
CA MET A 33 -12.48 -7.91 -3.08
C MET A 33 -12.95 -7.95 -1.62
N GLY A 34 -13.32 -6.82 -1.03
CA GLY A 34 -13.74 -6.78 0.37
C GLY A 34 -14.99 -7.63 0.67
N ASN A 35 -15.06 -8.18 1.86
CA ASN A 35 -16.12 -9.08 2.36
C ASN A 35 -16.36 -10.34 1.52
N THR A 36 -15.43 -10.73 0.64
CA THR A 36 -15.58 -11.96 -0.14
C THR A 36 -14.94 -13.16 0.58
N PRO A 37 -15.64 -14.31 0.68
CA PRO A 37 -15.05 -15.52 1.23
C PRO A 37 -14.09 -16.13 0.21
N ILE A 38 -12.90 -16.53 0.67
CA ILE A 38 -11.92 -17.21 -0.18
C ILE A 38 -12.30 -18.70 -0.27
N ARG A 39 -12.25 -19.26 -1.48
CA ARG A 39 -12.37 -20.70 -1.72
C ARG A 39 -11.08 -21.19 -2.34
N CYS A 40 -10.27 -21.84 -1.52
CA CYS A 40 -8.93 -22.26 -1.91
C CYS A 40 -8.99 -23.42 -2.91
N SER A 41 -8.17 -23.32 -3.96
CA SER A 41 -8.01 -24.39 -4.95
C SER A 41 -7.08 -25.49 -4.42
N SER A 42 -7.11 -26.69 -5.01
CA SER A 42 -6.24 -27.81 -4.63
C SER A 42 -4.74 -27.50 -4.67
N THR A 43 -4.34 -26.46 -5.40
CA THR A 43 -2.94 -25.98 -5.48
C THR A 43 -2.54 -25.02 -4.36
N GLU A 44 -3.50 -24.40 -3.68
CA GLU A 44 -3.27 -23.44 -2.58
C GLU A 44 -3.38 -24.11 -1.20
N LEU A 45 -3.88 -25.35 -1.17
CA LEU A 45 -3.98 -26.15 0.03
C LEU A 45 -2.59 -26.62 0.44
N VAL A 46 -2.23 -26.33 1.69
CA VAL A 46 -0.99 -26.82 2.29
C VAL A 46 -1.30 -28.14 2.97
N SER A 47 -0.64 -29.22 2.51
CA SER A 47 -0.76 -30.53 3.14
C SER A 47 0.11 -30.59 4.39
N LEU A 48 -0.52 -30.67 5.56
CA LEU A 48 0.15 -30.84 6.84
C LEU A 48 0.11 -32.32 7.24
N ASN A 49 1.27 -32.84 7.65
CA ASN A 49 1.39 -34.17 8.26
C ASN A 49 1.56 -33.99 9.76
N LEU A 50 0.54 -34.38 10.53
CA LEU A 50 0.54 -34.19 11.97
C LEU A 50 1.29 -35.35 12.67
N PRO A 51 1.96 -35.09 13.80
CA PRO A 51 2.47 -36.13 14.68
C PRO A 51 1.33 -37.01 15.21
N SER A 52 1.64 -38.28 15.50
CA SER A 52 0.67 -39.29 15.94
C SER A 52 -0.20 -38.80 17.11
N GLY A 53 -1.51 -38.73 16.91
CA GLY A 53 -2.50 -38.45 17.97
C GLY A 53 -3.17 -37.07 17.93
N GLN A 54 -2.89 -36.22 16.93
CA GLN A 54 -3.64 -34.97 16.69
C GLN A 54 -4.56 -35.09 15.47
N THR A 55 -5.70 -34.40 15.52
CA THR A 55 -6.67 -34.33 14.41
C THR A 55 -6.51 -33.03 13.63
N CYS A 56 -6.86 -33.01 12.34
CA CYS A 56 -6.82 -31.75 11.58
C CYS A 56 -7.65 -30.65 12.27
N SER A 57 -8.76 -31.00 12.94
CA SER A 57 -9.62 -30.04 13.64
C SER A 57 -8.96 -29.26 14.77
N ASP A 58 -7.83 -29.74 15.31
CA ASP A 58 -7.11 -29.06 16.39
C ASP A 58 -6.31 -27.85 15.89
N TYR A 59 -5.93 -27.83 14.61
CA TYR A 59 -5.33 -26.67 13.96
C TYR A 59 -6.45 -25.76 13.43
N GLY A 60 -6.81 -24.71 14.18
CA GLY A 60 -7.85 -23.78 13.76
C GLY A 60 -7.61 -23.17 12.37
N GLY A 61 -8.69 -22.96 11.58
CA GLY A 61 -8.63 -22.38 10.24
C GLY A 61 -9.62 -23.01 9.24
N TYR A 62 -9.49 -22.65 7.96
CA TYR A 62 -10.27 -23.26 6.87
C TYR A 62 -9.62 -24.59 6.46
N ILE A 63 -10.18 -25.69 6.96
CA ILE A 63 -9.75 -27.05 6.66
C ILE A 63 -10.83 -27.75 5.82
N THR A 64 -10.43 -28.31 4.69
CA THR A 64 -11.33 -29.07 3.81
C THR A 64 -11.61 -30.49 4.33
N ASN A 65 -10.67 -31.09 5.07
CA ASN A 65 -10.80 -32.45 5.62
C ASN A 65 -10.51 -32.47 7.14
N ARG A 66 -11.57 -32.37 7.96
CA ARG A 66 -11.44 -32.25 9.43
C ARG A 66 -11.11 -33.57 10.14
N ASP A 67 -11.42 -34.71 9.53
CA ASP A 67 -11.35 -36.03 10.16
C ASP A 67 -10.07 -36.81 9.81
N ALA A 68 -9.26 -36.30 8.89
CA ALA A 68 -8.01 -36.96 8.50
C ALA A 68 -6.93 -36.85 9.61
N THR A 69 -6.13 -37.90 9.77
CA THR A 69 -4.95 -37.90 10.68
C THR A 69 -3.64 -37.67 9.91
N SER A 70 -3.68 -37.82 8.58
CA SER A 70 -2.57 -37.59 7.66
C SER A 70 -3.07 -36.90 6.39
N GLY A 71 -2.29 -35.98 5.82
CA GLY A 71 -2.69 -35.21 4.64
C GLY A 71 -3.78 -34.17 4.88
N CYS A 72 -3.72 -33.45 6.00
CA CYS A 72 -4.64 -32.35 6.28
C CYS A 72 -4.42 -31.21 5.28
N GLU A 73 -5.46 -30.85 4.55
CA GLU A 73 -5.45 -29.70 3.65
C GLU A 73 -5.88 -28.45 4.41
N TYR A 74 -4.92 -27.56 4.65
CA TYR A 74 -5.12 -26.29 5.35
C TYR A 74 -5.07 -25.12 4.37
N CYS A 75 -5.98 -24.17 4.52
CA CYS A 75 -5.89 -22.88 3.86
C CYS A 75 -5.66 -21.75 4.88
N GLU A 76 -4.66 -20.91 4.58
CA GLU A 76 -4.19 -19.84 5.46
C GLU A 76 -5.21 -18.72 5.67
N PHE A 77 -6.04 -18.42 4.67
CA PHE A 77 -6.98 -17.31 4.71
C PHE A 77 -8.41 -17.78 4.45
N THR A 78 -9.33 -17.31 5.28
CA THR A 78 -10.76 -17.63 5.15
C THR A 78 -11.53 -16.55 4.37
N THR A 79 -11.05 -15.31 4.45
CA THR A 79 -11.68 -14.13 3.84
C THR A 79 -10.63 -13.28 3.12
N ALA A 80 -11.07 -12.60 2.05
CA ALA A 80 -10.20 -11.70 1.29
C ALA A 80 -9.71 -10.51 2.12
N ASP A 81 -10.51 -10.05 3.08
CA ASP A 81 -10.12 -8.97 3.98
C ASP A 81 -8.92 -9.36 4.86
N GLU A 82 -8.93 -10.58 5.41
CA GLU A 82 -7.82 -11.10 6.24
C GLU A 82 -6.52 -11.21 5.44
N PHE A 83 -6.61 -11.67 4.18
CA PHE A 83 -5.47 -11.74 3.27
C PHE A 83 -4.90 -10.35 2.93
N LEU A 84 -5.79 -9.41 2.58
CA LEU A 84 -5.43 -8.05 2.20
C LEU A 84 -4.83 -7.25 3.36
N GLU A 85 -5.38 -7.42 4.55
CA GLU A 85 -4.89 -6.77 5.77
C GLU A 85 -3.50 -7.32 6.15
N THR A 86 -3.32 -8.64 6.14
CA THR A 86 -2.08 -9.29 6.56
C THR A 86 -0.94 -9.08 5.55
N SER A 87 -1.23 -9.20 4.26
CA SER A 87 -0.20 -9.16 3.21
C SER A 87 0.13 -7.73 2.77
N PHE A 88 -0.88 -6.87 2.66
CA PHE A 88 -0.77 -5.56 2.02
C PHE A 88 -1.14 -4.39 2.91
N ASN A 89 -1.60 -4.63 4.15
CA ASN A 89 -2.06 -3.59 5.07
C ASN A 89 -3.23 -2.76 4.51
N ILE A 90 -4.07 -3.40 3.69
CA ILE A 90 -5.25 -2.80 3.06
C ILE A 90 -6.46 -3.13 3.93
N CYS A 91 -7.12 -2.11 4.48
CA CYS A 91 -8.33 -2.32 5.28
C CYS A 91 -9.54 -1.70 4.59
N TYR A 92 -10.59 -2.49 4.35
CA TYR A 92 -11.84 -1.99 3.78
C TYR A 92 -12.39 -0.78 4.55
N LYS A 93 -12.24 -0.72 5.87
CA LYS A 93 -12.72 0.39 6.72
C LYS A 93 -12.16 1.77 6.34
N ASN A 94 -11.00 1.84 5.68
CA ASN A 94 -10.31 3.10 5.39
C ASN A 94 -10.68 3.75 4.05
N HIS A 95 -11.53 3.12 3.23
CA HIS A 95 -11.80 3.55 1.85
C HIS A 95 -12.15 5.05 1.70
N TRP A 96 -12.96 5.62 2.60
CA TRP A 96 -13.31 7.06 2.56
C TRP A 96 -12.14 7.99 2.90
N ARG A 97 -11.26 7.58 3.82
CA ARG A 97 -10.06 8.34 4.16
C ARG A 97 -9.11 8.38 2.97
N ASP A 98 -8.90 7.22 2.34
CA ASP A 98 -7.94 7.07 1.26
C ASP A 98 -8.41 7.80 0.00
N PHE A 99 -9.72 7.76 -0.28
CA PHE A 99 -10.34 8.58 -1.32
C PHE A 99 -10.14 10.09 -1.08
N GLY A 100 -10.35 10.55 0.16
CA GLY A 100 -10.12 11.94 0.54
C GLY A 100 -8.66 12.37 0.36
N LEU A 101 -7.70 11.54 0.77
CA LEU A 101 -6.27 11.80 0.59
C LEU A 101 -5.88 11.86 -0.89
N PHE A 102 -6.46 11.00 -1.71
CA PHE A 102 -6.22 11.01 -3.15
C PHE A 102 -6.72 12.30 -3.81
N ILE A 103 -7.94 12.76 -3.47
CA ILE A 103 -8.47 14.04 -3.95
C ILE A 103 -7.60 15.20 -3.48
N ALA A 104 -7.19 15.21 -2.21
CA ALA A 104 -6.31 16.25 -1.68
C ALA A 104 -4.98 16.32 -2.43
N TYR A 105 -4.42 15.16 -2.80
CA TYR A 105 -3.19 15.08 -3.60
C TYR A 105 -3.38 15.66 -5.00
N ILE A 106 -4.51 15.37 -5.67
CA ILE A 106 -4.84 15.98 -6.97
C ILE A 106 -4.94 17.50 -6.83
N GLY A 107 -5.68 17.98 -5.83
CA GLY A 107 -5.84 19.41 -5.55
C GLY A 107 -4.51 20.12 -5.31
N PHE A 108 -3.63 19.52 -4.50
CA PHE A 108 -2.28 20.02 -4.25
C PHE A 108 -1.45 20.12 -5.52
N ASN A 109 -1.45 19.08 -6.37
CA ASN A 109 -0.69 19.10 -7.63
C ASN A 109 -1.21 20.17 -8.59
N VAL A 110 -2.53 20.28 -8.76
CA VAL A 110 -3.15 21.32 -9.59
C VAL A 110 -2.77 22.70 -9.08
N TRP A 111 -2.88 22.93 -7.76
CA TRP A 111 -2.49 24.19 -7.15
C TRP A 111 -1.00 24.51 -7.35
N CYS A 112 -0.11 23.53 -7.14
CA CYS A 112 1.32 23.70 -7.39
C CYS A 112 1.61 24.03 -8.84
N ILE A 113 0.96 23.40 -9.81
CA ILE A 113 1.17 23.70 -11.23
C ILE A 113 0.82 25.16 -11.52
N TYR A 114 -0.34 25.65 -11.06
CA TYR A 114 -0.73 27.05 -11.27
C TYR A 114 0.19 28.03 -10.53
N MET A 115 0.54 27.73 -9.27
CA MET A 115 1.44 28.55 -8.47
C MET A 115 2.83 28.65 -9.12
N LEU A 116 3.43 27.52 -9.47
CA LEU A 116 4.76 27.45 -10.07
C LEU A 116 4.76 28.10 -11.46
N THR A 117 3.72 27.87 -12.27
CA THR A 117 3.57 28.56 -13.56
C THR A 117 3.48 30.07 -13.37
N TYR A 118 2.67 30.54 -12.44
CA TYR A 118 2.58 31.98 -12.15
C TYR A 118 3.93 32.57 -11.72
N MET A 119 4.66 31.88 -10.82
CA MET A 119 5.96 32.35 -10.34
C MET A 119 7.05 32.33 -11.42
N PHE A 120 7.19 31.23 -12.16
CA PHE A 120 8.30 31.02 -13.10
C PHE A 120 8.01 31.54 -14.51
N ARG A 121 6.76 31.54 -14.98
CA ARG A 121 6.40 32.04 -16.32
C ARG A 121 5.94 33.49 -16.32
N ILE A 122 5.08 33.89 -15.37
CA ILE A 122 4.42 35.21 -15.42
C ILE A 122 5.23 36.25 -14.63
N ARG A 123 5.69 35.90 -13.42
CA ARG A 123 6.43 36.82 -12.55
C ARG A 123 7.96 36.83 -12.76
N SER A 124 8.47 36.01 -13.68
CA SER A 124 9.90 35.97 -14.03
C SER A 124 10.38 37.16 -14.87
N GLY A 125 9.87 38.36 -14.58
CA GLY A 125 10.48 39.63 -14.98
C GLY A 125 11.52 40.16 -13.98
N SER A 126 11.73 39.52 -12.80
CA SER A 126 12.63 40.09 -11.78
C SER A 126 13.33 39.09 -10.83
N MET A 127 12.72 37.96 -10.46
CA MET A 127 13.27 37.11 -9.38
C MET A 127 14.52 36.31 -9.75
N ILE A 128 14.67 35.86 -11.00
CA ILE A 128 15.88 35.12 -11.43
C ILE A 128 17.12 36.04 -11.47
N GLY A 129 16.94 37.32 -11.84
CA GLY A 129 18.01 38.32 -11.79
C GLY A 129 18.48 38.65 -10.37
N SER A 130 17.55 38.73 -9.40
CA SER A 130 17.91 39.00 -7.99
C SER A 130 18.58 37.79 -7.30
N ALA A 131 18.19 36.56 -7.62
CA ALA A 131 18.83 35.36 -7.08
C ALA A 131 20.24 35.15 -7.66
N ASP A 132 20.44 35.35 -8.97
CA ASP A 132 21.76 35.31 -9.62
C ASP A 132 22.67 36.45 -9.11
N GLY A 133 22.12 37.65 -8.94
CA GLY A 133 22.83 38.79 -8.34
C GLY A 133 23.30 38.51 -6.92
N TRP A 134 22.42 38.03 -6.04
CA TRP A 134 22.76 37.71 -4.65
C TRP A 134 23.82 36.59 -4.53
N LEU A 135 23.73 35.56 -5.38
CA LEU A 135 24.72 34.48 -5.46
C LEU A 135 26.09 34.99 -5.92
N LYS A 136 26.14 35.84 -6.95
CA LYS A 136 27.38 36.46 -7.42
C LYS A 136 28.01 37.36 -6.37
N THR A 137 27.22 38.16 -5.63
CA THR A 137 27.75 38.98 -4.53
C THR A 137 28.31 38.11 -3.39
N ARG A 138 27.66 36.99 -3.07
CA ARG A 138 28.16 36.03 -2.06
C ARG A 138 29.45 35.33 -2.48
N ILE A 139 29.60 35.01 -3.77
CA ILE A 139 30.81 34.39 -4.31
C ILE A 139 31.97 35.41 -4.39
N ALA A 140 31.70 36.65 -4.81
CA ALA A 140 32.70 37.71 -4.86
C ALA A 140 33.25 38.10 -3.48
N LYS A 141 32.43 38.01 -2.41
CA LYS A 141 32.85 38.31 -1.03
C LYS A 141 33.65 37.17 -0.36
N ARG A 142 33.81 36.03 -1.03
CA ARG A 142 34.52 34.84 -0.54
C ARG A 142 35.94 34.70 -1.12
N LYS A 143 36.35 35.60 -2.02
CA LYS A 143 37.67 35.67 -2.64
C LYS A 143 38.41 36.89 -2.10
#